data_AF-A0A383AQN9-F1
#
_entry.id   AF-A0A383AQN9-F1
#
_cell.length_a   1.000
_cell.length_b   1.000
_cell.length_c   1.000
_cell.angle_alpha   90.00
_cell.angle_beta   90.00
_cell.angle_gamma   90.00
#
_symmetry.space_group_name_H-M   'P 1'
#
loop_
_entity.id
_entity.type
_entity.pdbx_description
1 polymer ?
#
loop_
_entity_poly.entity_id
_entity_poly.type
_entity_poly.pdbx_seq_one_letter_code
_entity_poly.pdbx_strand_id
1 'polypeptide(L)'
;MNGKNLAQVKAMTFDVFGTVVDWRSSIAREIQNVGKTKGFDLDWNSFADEWRSGYAPSMNKVRAGELPWTKIDNLHRMILDELLSKHKISN
;
A
#
# COMPACT_ATOMS: atom_id res chain seq x y z
N MET A 1 -26.51 -14.78 24.47
CA MET A 1 -25.41 -14.84 23.47
C MET A 1 -24.30 -15.70 24.07
N ASN A 2 -24.06 -16.90 23.54
CA ASN A 2 -22.92 -17.72 24.00
C ASN A 2 -21.64 -17.15 23.37
N GLY A 3 -20.87 -16.37 24.14
CA GLY A 3 -19.55 -15.92 23.73
C GLY A 3 -18.63 -17.12 23.51
N LYS A 4 -17.93 -17.17 22.38
CA LYS A 4 -16.91 -18.19 22.14
C LYS A 4 -15.84 -18.08 23.23
N ASN A 5 -15.65 -19.15 23.99
CA ASN A 5 -14.61 -19.24 25.02
C ASN A 5 -13.22 -19.25 24.34
N LEU A 6 -12.41 -18.23 24.60
CA LEU A 6 -11.07 -18.07 24.00
C LEU A 6 -9.96 -18.73 24.82
N ALA A 7 -10.26 -19.37 25.96
CA ALA A 7 -9.25 -19.91 26.89
C ALA A 7 -8.31 -20.97 26.29
N GLN A 8 -8.68 -21.58 25.15
CA GLN A 8 -7.86 -22.58 24.45
C GLN A 8 -7.12 -22.01 23.22
N VAL A 9 -7.28 -20.73 22.90
CA VAL A 9 -6.58 -20.09 21.78
C VAL A 9 -5.09 -20.00 22.11
N LYS A 10 -4.23 -20.56 21.24
CA LYS A 10 -2.78 -20.60 21.43
C LYS A 10 -2.02 -19.58 20.56
N ALA A 11 -2.66 -19.02 19.55
CA ALA A 11 -2.06 -18.08 18.62
C ALA A 11 -3.08 -17.04 18.17
N MET A 12 -2.61 -15.81 17.99
CA MET A 12 -3.36 -14.73 17.36
C MET A 12 -2.50 -14.16 16.24
N THR A 13 -3.02 -14.21 15.01
CA THR A 13 -2.38 -13.60 13.84
C THR A 13 -3.11 -12.32 13.49
N PHE A 14 -2.37 -11.29 13.14
CA PHE A 14 -2.92 -9.99 12.80
C PHE A 14 -2.62 -9.68 11.34
N ASP A 15 -3.64 -9.26 10.61
CA ASP A 15 -3.40 -8.37 9.48
C ASP A 15 -2.66 -7.12 9.98
N VAL A 16 -1.81 -6.53 9.15
CA VAL A 16 -0.90 -5.45 9.58
C VAL A 16 -1.33 -4.09 9.02
N PHE A 17 -1.47 -3.98 7.69
CA PHE A 17 -1.77 -2.70 7.05
C PHE A 17 -3.21 -2.27 7.31
N GLY A 18 -3.40 -1.30 8.20
CA GLY A 18 -4.68 -0.73 8.59
C GLY A 18 -5.15 -1.29 9.93
N THR A 19 -5.00 -2.60 10.15
CA THR A 19 -5.34 -3.24 11.42
C THR A 19 -4.36 -2.87 12.54
N VAL A 20 -3.06 -2.89 12.27
CA VAL A 20 -2.00 -2.60 13.27
C VAL A 20 -1.34 -1.25 13.03
N VAL A 21 -1.14 -0.85 11.77
CA VAL A 21 -0.45 0.39 11.41
C VAL A 21 -1.31 1.32 10.56
N ASP A 22 -1.20 2.61 10.83
CA ASP A 22 -1.70 3.67 9.94
C ASP A 22 -0.74 3.85 8.76
N TRP A 23 -0.96 3.05 7.72
CA TRP A 23 -0.22 3.15 6.47
C TRP A 23 -0.55 4.43 5.71
N ARG A 24 -1.80 4.93 5.78
CA ARG A 24 -2.28 6.02 4.92
C ARG A 24 -1.57 7.33 5.26
N SER A 25 -1.63 7.72 6.54
CA SER A 25 -1.01 8.98 6.98
C SER A 25 0.51 8.90 6.89
N SER A 26 1.09 7.72 7.14
CA SER A 26 2.54 7.51 7.04
C SER A 26 3.02 7.67 5.60
N ILE A 27 2.40 7.00 4.64
CA ILE A 27 2.78 7.10 3.23
C ILE A 27 2.59 8.53 2.72
N ALA A 28 1.42 9.16 2.98
CA ALA A 28 1.14 10.53 2.54
C ALA A 28 2.18 11.53 3.06
N ARG A 29 2.57 11.42 4.34
CA ARG A 29 3.61 12.27 4.94
C ARG A 29 4.98 12.06 4.29
N GLU A 30 5.43 10.82 4.12
CA GLU A 30 6.76 10.56 3.57
C GLU A 30 6.89 10.99 2.11
N ILE A 31 5.88 10.71 1.27
CA ILE A 31 5.90 11.18 -0.12
C ILE A 31 5.77 12.69 -0.23
N GLN A 32 5.02 13.35 0.67
CA GLN A 32 4.98 14.81 0.74
C GLN A 32 6.37 15.39 1.06
N ASN A 33 7.08 14.79 2.02
CA ASN A 33 8.43 15.23 2.38
C ASN A 33 9.40 15.10 1.20
N VAL A 34 9.38 13.95 0.50
CA VAL A 34 10.20 13.71 -0.70
C VAL A 34 9.78 14.62 -1.87
N GLY A 35 8.48 14.83 -2.07
CA GLY A 35 7.94 15.69 -3.10
C GLY A 35 8.38 17.13 -2.93
N LYS A 36 8.27 17.67 -1.71
CA LYS A 36 8.73 19.03 -1.37
C LYS A 36 10.22 19.22 -1.61
N THR A 37 11.07 18.28 -1.20
CA THR A 37 12.52 18.39 -1.41
C THR A 37 12.91 18.36 -2.90
N LYS A 38 12.07 17.74 -3.72
CA LYS A 38 12.23 17.69 -5.18
C LYS A 38 11.46 18.78 -5.95
N GLY A 39 10.77 19.69 -5.26
CA GLY A 39 10.03 20.79 -5.90
C GLY A 39 8.69 20.41 -6.52
N PHE A 40 8.09 19.29 -6.11
CA PHE A 40 6.77 18.86 -6.55
C PHE A 40 5.67 19.32 -5.58
N ASP A 41 4.60 19.90 -6.13
CA ASP A 41 3.39 20.28 -5.39
C ASP A 41 2.18 19.53 -5.94
N LEU A 42 1.70 18.55 -5.17
CA LEU A 42 0.56 17.67 -5.48
C LEU A 42 -0.28 17.45 -4.22
N ASP A 43 -1.50 16.98 -4.42
CA ASP A 43 -2.26 16.37 -3.32
C ASP A 43 -1.68 14.99 -2.96
N TRP A 44 -0.76 14.99 -2.01
CA TRP A 44 -0.09 13.79 -1.51
C TRP A 44 -1.02 12.83 -0.74
N ASN A 45 -2.17 13.30 -0.25
CA ASN A 45 -3.17 12.40 0.34
C ASN A 45 -3.83 11.58 -0.77
N SER A 46 -4.29 12.25 -1.83
CA SER A 46 -4.86 11.59 -3.00
C SER A 46 -3.85 10.67 -3.69
N PHE A 47 -2.57 11.05 -3.76
CA PHE A 47 -1.51 10.18 -4.29
C PHE A 47 -1.37 8.88 -3.48
N ALA A 48 -1.39 8.97 -2.14
CA ALA A 48 -1.30 7.78 -1.27
C ALA A 48 -2.53 6.86 -1.45
N ASP A 49 -3.72 7.45 -1.57
CA ASP A 49 -4.97 6.71 -1.82
C ASP A 49 -4.95 6.02 -3.20
N GLU A 50 -4.47 6.71 -4.24
CA GLU A 50 -4.25 6.13 -5.58
C GLU A 50 -3.23 4.98 -5.54
N TRP A 51 -2.12 5.12 -4.81
CA TRP A 51 -1.13 4.05 -4.68
C TRP A 51 -1.73 2.82 -4.00
N ARG A 52 -2.53 3.02 -2.94
CA ARG A 52 -3.25 1.92 -2.29
C ARG A 52 -4.26 1.27 -3.23
N SER A 53 -4.93 2.04 -4.07
CA SER A 53 -5.91 1.49 -5.03
C SER A 53 -5.30 0.48 -6.00
N GLY A 54 -4.01 0.61 -6.34
CA GLY A 54 -3.28 -0.33 -7.18
C GLY A 54 -2.91 -1.65 -6.51
N TYR A 55 -2.96 -1.73 -5.17
CA TYR A 55 -2.55 -2.92 -4.40
C TYR A 55 -3.37 -4.16 -4.78
N ALA A 56 -4.70 -4.07 -4.73
CA ALA A 56 -5.57 -5.22 -4.98
C ALA A 56 -5.49 -5.71 -6.44
N PRO A 57 -5.53 -4.83 -7.47
CA PRO A 57 -5.28 -5.22 -8.85
C PRO A 57 -3.93 -5.90 -9.08
N SER A 58 -2.84 -5.36 -8.52
CA SER A 58 -1.50 -5.97 -8.68
C SER A 58 -1.41 -7.34 -8.00
N MET A 59 -2.00 -7.50 -6.82
CA MET A 59 -2.12 -8.80 -6.15
C MET A 59 -3.01 -9.79 -6.93
N ASN A 60 -4.01 -9.30 -7.67
CA ASN A 60 -4.87 -10.15 -8.51
C ASN A 60 -4.09 -10.74 -9.68
N LYS A 61 -3.19 -9.99 -10.32
CA LYS A 61 -2.36 -10.50 -11.42
C LYS A 61 -1.54 -11.73 -11.00
N VAL A 62 -0.96 -11.71 -9.79
CA VAL A 62 -0.26 -12.87 -9.23
C VAL A 62 -1.22 -14.02 -8.93
N ARG A 63 -2.39 -13.73 -8.32
CA ARG A 63 -3.41 -14.75 -8.01
C ARG A 63 -3.99 -15.43 -9.25
N ALA A 64 -4.11 -14.70 -10.35
CA ALA A 64 -4.61 -15.20 -11.64
C ALA A 64 -3.53 -15.90 -12.48
N GLY A 65 -2.26 -15.87 -12.06
CA GLY A 65 -1.14 -16.46 -12.80
C GLY A 65 -0.63 -15.60 -13.97
N GLU A 66 -1.11 -14.36 -14.12
CA GLU A 66 -0.61 -13.40 -15.11
C GLU A 66 0.80 -12.89 -14.76
N LEU A 67 1.14 -12.90 -13.47
CA LEU A 67 2.49 -12.68 -12.96
C LEU A 67 2.96 -13.89 -12.14
N PRO A 68 4.25 -14.24 -12.17
CA PRO A 68 4.80 -15.22 -11.24
C PRO A 68 4.70 -14.71 -9.80
N TRP A 69 4.98 -15.58 -8.84
CA TRP A 69 5.09 -15.17 -7.44
C TRP A 69 6.02 -13.96 -7.31
N THR A 70 5.48 -12.87 -6.78
CA THR A 70 6.15 -11.58 -6.73
C THR A 70 6.01 -11.01 -5.33
N LYS A 71 7.12 -10.53 -4.77
CA LYS A 71 7.14 -9.87 -3.45
C LYS A 71 6.29 -8.61 -3.48
N ILE A 72 5.65 -8.30 -2.35
CA ILE A 72 4.79 -7.12 -2.27
C ILE A 72 5.55 -5.82 -2.54
N ASP A 73 6.83 -5.73 -2.16
CA ASP A 73 7.68 -4.56 -2.43
C ASP A 73 7.81 -4.28 -3.94
N ASN A 74 7.96 -5.34 -4.74
CA ASN A 74 8.05 -5.21 -6.19
C ASN A 74 6.70 -4.78 -6.79
N LEU A 75 5.58 -5.30 -6.27
CA LEU A 75 4.25 -4.86 -6.70
C LEU A 75 3.99 -3.39 -6.35
N HIS A 76 4.37 -2.94 -5.15
CA HIS A 76 4.29 -1.53 -4.78
C HIS A 76 5.16 -0.65 -5.67
N ARG A 77 6.37 -1.12 -6.03
CA ARG A 77 7.27 -0.40 -6.93
C ARG A 77 6.67 -0.24 -8.32
N MET A 78 6.07 -1.29 -8.89
CA MET A 78 5.40 -1.23 -10.19
C MET A 78 4.28 -0.19 -10.20
N ILE A 79 3.43 -0.18 -9.18
CA ILE A 79 2.35 0.81 -9.05
C ILE A 79 2.94 2.23 -8.92
N LEU A 80 4.01 2.39 -8.15
CA LEU A 80 4.67 3.69 -8.01
C LEU A 80 5.18 4.21 -9.36
N ASP A 81 5.85 3.38 -10.15
CA ASP A 81 6.38 3.79 -11.46
C ASP A 81 5.25 4.23 -12.41
N GLU A 82 4.10 3.55 -12.38
CA GLU A 82 2.89 3.96 -13.12
C GLU A 82 2.36 5.32 -12.62
N LEU A 83 2.29 5.53 -11.30
CA LEU A 83 1.82 6.80 -10.73
C LEU A 83 2.77 7.97 -10.98
N LEU A 84 4.08 7.76 -10.88
CA LEU A 84 5.06 8.79 -11.19
C LEU A 84 4.91 9.25 -12.65
N SER A 85 4.71 8.29 -13.56
CA SER A 85 4.45 8.59 -14.97
C SER A 85 3.13 9.34 -15.17
N LYS A 86 2.04 8.89 -14.54
CA LYS A 86 0.70 9.52 -14.60
C LYS A 86 0.72 10.97 -14.10
N HIS A 87 1.43 11.23 -13.00
CA HIS A 87 1.52 12.53 -12.36
C HIS A 87 2.67 13.41 -12.90
N LYS A 88 3.37 12.94 -13.96
CA LYS A 88 4.50 13.64 -14.61
C LYS A 88 5.63 14.00 -13.63
N ILE A 89 5.90 13.12 -12.68
CA ILE A 89 6.99 13.24 -11.72
C ILE A 89 8.21 12.56 -12.32
N SER A 90 9.17 13.35 -12.78
CA SER A 90 10.46 12.91 -13.32
C SER A 90 11.61 13.61 -12.60
N ASN A 91 12.77 12.96 -12.48
CA ASN A 91 13.98 13.64 -11.99
C ASN A 91 14.45 14.74 -12.95
#